data_AF-A0A2G3LJ62-F1
#
_entry.id   AF-A0A2G3LJ62-F1
#
_cell.length_a   1.000
_cell.length_b   1.000
_cell.length_c   1.000
_cell.angle_alpha   90.00
_cell.angle_beta   90.00
_cell.angle_gamma   90.00
#
_symmetry.space_group_name_H-M   'P 1'
#
loop_
_entity.id
_entity.type
_entity.pdbx_description
1 polymer ?
#
loop_
_entity_poly.entity_id
_entity_poly.type
_entity_poly.pdbx_seq_one_letter_code
_entity_poly.pdbx_strand_id
1 'polypeptide(L)'
;MSGWWTIISTETPAQMADMTKVNKDAFLATWKAGLFGADWIAQLCQQGKATQLTFNGFPNRYTAKTEVIAPLLQAGIAEAQDGEFPQDQLTGWPGCITVHPERIAACAPGQLLTVEVWDQS
;
A
#
# COMPACT_ATOMS: atom_id res chain seq x y z
N MET A 1 8.47 -4.19 18.41
CA MET A 1 9.06 -4.74 17.17
C MET A 1 8.83 -3.67 16.11
N SER A 2 9.86 -3.01 15.59
CA SER A 2 9.68 -1.89 14.67
C SER A 2 9.39 -2.42 13.27
N GLY A 3 8.15 -2.31 12.83
CA GLY A 3 7.71 -2.79 11.52
C GLY A 3 6.48 -2.02 11.07
N TRP A 4 6.20 -2.06 9.77
CA TRP A 4 5.06 -1.39 9.17
C TRP A 4 3.98 -2.41 8.81
N TRP A 5 2.72 -2.05 8.99
CA TRP A 5 1.59 -2.78 8.44
C TRP A 5 0.91 -1.95 7.36
N THR A 6 0.87 -2.47 6.14
CA THR A 6 0.23 -1.80 5.02
C THR A 6 -1.10 -2.44 4.67
N ILE A 7 -2.09 -1.61 4.35
CA ILE A 7 -3.39 -2.00 3.85
C ILE A 7 -3.67 -1.20 2.57
N ILE A 8 -4.07 -1.89 1.50
CA ILE A 8 -4.57 -1.27 0.28
C ILE A 8 -6.03 -1.64 0.10
N SER A 9 -6.87 -0.64 -0.10
CA SER A 9 -8.32 -0.77 -0.22
C SER A 9 -8.88 0.06 -1.37
N THR A 10 -10.00 -0.40 -1.93
CA THR A 10 -10.83 0.38 -2.85
C THR A 10 -11.69 1.43 -2.15
N GLU A 11 -11.81 1.36 -0.82
CA GLU A 11 -12.53 2.36 -0.03
C GLU A 11 -11.81 3.71 -0.03
N THR A 12 -12.60 4.77 0.16
CA THR A 12 -12.07 6.12 0.30
C THR A 12 -11.32 6.30 1.63
N PRO A 13 -10.41 7.30 1.72
CA PRO A 13 -9.70 7.60 2.97
C PRO A 13 -10.62 7.93 4.16
N ALA A 14 -11.84 8.42 3.89
CA ALA A 14 -12.85 8.71 4.90
C ALA A 14 -13.54 7.43 5.42
N GLN A 15 -13.80 6.47 4.55
CA GLN A 15 -14.36 5.17 4.95
C GLN A 15 -13.34 4.35 5.75
N MET A 16 -12.08 4.32 5.28
CA MET A 16 -10.97 3.67 6.00
C MET A 16 -10.70 4.30 7.37
N ALA A 17 -11.04 5.58 7.56
CA ALA A 17 -10.92 6.25 8.85
C ALA A 17 -11.89 5.72 9.92
N ASP A 18 -13.04 5.18 9.50
CA ASP A 18 -14.04 4.62 10.40
C ASP A 18 -13.75 3.14 10.68
N MET A 19 -12.90 2.90 11.68
CA MET A 19 -12.50 1.54 12.10
C MET A 19 -13.68 0.67 12.58
N THR A 20 -14.85 1.25 12.83
CA THR A 20 -16.06 0.49 13.21
C THR A 20 -16.77 -0.10 11.99
N LYS A 21 -16.43 0.33 10.78
CA LYS A 21 -17.08 -0.05 9.52
C LYS A 21 -16.12 -0.63 8.48
N VAL A 22 -15.02 -1.24 8.93
CA VAL A 22 -14.01 -1.81 8.04
C VAL A 22 -14.63 -2.84 7.10
N ASN A 23 -14.61 -2.56 5.80
CA ASN A 23 -15.04 -3.49 4.78
C ASN A 23 -13.86 -4.34 4.28
N LYS A 24 -13.72 -5.54 4.81
CA LYS A 24 -12.67 -6.48 4.39
C LYS A 24 -12.80 -6.92 2.94
N ASP A 25 -13.97 -6.78 2.32
CA ASP A 25 -14.16 -7.12 0.91
C ASP A 25 -13.60 -6.05 -0.05
N ALA A 26 -13.37 -4.84 0.46
CA ALA A 26 -12.70 -3.78 -0.28
C ALA A 26 -11.17 -3.90 -0.28
N PHE A 27 -10.61 -4.78 0.58
CA PHE A 27 -9.16 -4.94 0.68
C PHE A 27 -8.61 -5.66 -0.55
N LEU A 28 -7.59 -5.05 -1.14
CA LEU A 28 -6.87 -5.55 -2.30
C LEU A 28 -5.59 -6.26 -1.89
N ALA A 29 -4.87 -5.70 -0.92
CA ALA A 29 -3.68 -6.31 -0.37
C ALA A 29 -3.41 -5.84 1.06
N THR A 30 -2.79 -6.69 1.86
CA THR A 30 -2.24 -6.34 3.16
C THR A 30 -0.98 -7.14 3.47
N TRP A 31 0.01 -6.50 4.08
CA TRP A 31 1.28 -7.14 4.43
C TRP A 31 1.99 -6.41 5.56
N LYS A 32 2.84 -7.15 6.27
CA LYS A 32 3.78 -6.62 7.26
C LYS A 32 5.16 -6.49 6.63
N ALA A 33 5.89 -5.46 6.99
CA ALA A 33 7.21 -5.16 6.47
C ALA A 33 8.15 -4.67 7.57
N GLY A 34 9.46 -4.82 7.37
CA GLY A 34 10.50 -4.30 8.27
C GLY A 34 10.63 -2.77 8.24
N LEU A 35 11.72 -2.24 8.80
CA LEU A 35 11.96 -0.80 9.00
C LEU A 35 11.80 0.07 7.73
N PHE A 36 12.12 -0.47 6.54
CA PHE A 36 12.04 0.24 5.25
C PHE A 36 10.77 -0.07 4.44
N GLY A 37 9.81 -0.75 5.06
CA GLY A 37 8.58 -1.23 4.43
C GLY A 37 7.61 -0.15 3.92
N ALA A 38 7.88 1.12 4.20
CA ALA A 38 7.07 2.27 3.79
C ALA A 38 7.73 3.14 2.70
N ASP A 39 8.99 2.87 2.33
CA ASP A 39 9.75 3.74 1.41
C ASP A 39 9.15 3.76 0.00
N TRP A 40 8.55 2.66 -0.42
CA TRP A 40 7.90 2.52 -1.73
C TRP A 40 6.81 3.57 -1.96
N ILE A 41 5.96 3.82 -0.96
CA ILE A 41 4.85 4.79 -1.11
C ILE A 41 5.37 6.22 -1.01
N ALA A 42 6.43 6.46 -0.22
CA ALA A 42 7.11 7.74 -0.17
C ALA A 42 7.74 8.09 -1.52
N GLN A 43 8.40 7.14 -2.18
CA GLN A 43 8.94 7.32 -3.52
C GLN A 43 7.85 7.54 -4.58
N LEU A 44 6.72 6.84 -4.50
CA LEU A 44 5.58 7.11 -5.38
C LEU A 44 5.04 8.53 -5.20
N CYS A 45 5.05 9.06 -3.97
CA CYS A 45 4.69 10.46 -3.72
C CYS A 45 5.70 11.41 -4.36
N GLN A 46 7.01 11.14 -4.22
CA GLN A 46 8.06 11.94 -4.87
C GLN A 46 7.96 11.93 -6.39
N GLN A 47 7.54 10.80 -6.98
CA GLN A 47 7.30 10.65 -8.42
C GLN A 47 5.96 11.27 -8.89
N GLY A 48 5.14 11.82 -8.00
CA GLY A 48 3.81 12.34 -8.32
C GLY A 48 2.77 11.26 -8.69
N LYS A 49 3.06 10.00 -8.37
CA LYS A 49 2.19 8.83 -8.67
C LYS A 49 1.26 8.48 -7.50
N ALA A 50 1.56 8.99 -6.31
CA ALA A 50 0.72 8.91 -5.12
C ALA A 50 0.60 10.29 -4.45
N THR A 51 -0.44 10.46 -3.64
CA THR A 51 -0.67 11.67 -2.83
C THR A 51 -0.76 11.29 -1.38
N GLN A 52 0.10 11.87 -0.53
CA GLN A 52 0.00 11.72 0.91
C GLN A 52 -1.08 12.65 1.46
N LEU A 53 -2.03 12.09 2.20
CA LEU A 53 -3.15 12.82 2.79
C LEU A 53 -2.93 13.09 4.28
N THR A 54 -2.40 12.11 5.01
CA THR A 54 -2.15 12.22 6.45
C THR A 54 -0.76 11.67 6.77
N PHE A 55 0.02 12.44 7.53
CA PHE A 55 1.34 12.03 8.01
C PHE A 55 1.62 12.39 9.50
N ASN A 56 0.65 13.01 10.18
CA ASN A 56 0.81 13.50 11.55
C ASN A 56 0.33 12.46 12.59
N GLY A 57 0.93 11.28 12.56
CA GLY A 57 0.55 10.10 13.37
C GLY A 57 0.07 8.93 12.52
N PHE A 58 -0.26 7.80 13.17
CA PHE A 58 -0.69 6.59 12.47
C PHE A 58 -2.22 6.50 12.38
N PRO A 59 -2.76 6.04 11.23
CA PRO A 59 -2.03 5.61 10.03
C PRO A 59 -1.56 6.78 9.17
N ASN A 60 -0.44 6.58 8.48
CA ASN A 60 -0.10 7.40 7.33
C ASN A 60 -1.03 7.00 6.18
N ARG A 61 -1.76 7.97 5.62
CA ARG A 61 -2.72 7.73 4.54
C ARG A 61 -2.25 8.32 3.24
N TYR A 62 -2.40 7.54 2.18
CA TYR A 62 -2.07 7.91 0.82
C TYR A 62 -3.19 7.50 -0.14
N THR A 63 -3.25 8.18 -1.27
CA THR A 63 -4.07 7.77 -2.42
C THR A 63 -3.18 7.59 -3.64
N ALA A 64 -3.47 6.56 -4.44
CA ALA A 64 -2.78 6.29 -5.69
C ALA A 64 -3.75 5.66 -6.69
N LYS A 65 -3.48 5.81 -7.99
CA LYS A 65 -4.33 5.19 -9.02
C LYS A 65 -4.10 3.68 -9.08
N THR A 66 -5.13 2.93 -9.42
CA THR A 66 -5.05 1.48 -9.68
C THR A 66 -3.95 1.14 -10.69
N GLU A 67 -3.77 1.94 -11.74
CA GLU A 67 -2.73 1.72 -12.77
C GLU A 67 -1.29 1.79 -12.22
N VAL A 68 -1.09 2.49 -11.10
CA VAL A 68 0.21 2.55 -10.42
C VAL A 68 0.37 1.37 -9.47
N ILE A 69 -0.68 1.04 -8.72
CA ILE A 69 -0.63 0.07 -7.62
C ILE A 69 -0.80 -1.37 -8.10
N ALA A 70 -1.70 -1.64 -9.04
CA ALA A 70 -2.01 -2.99 -9.50
C ALA A 70 -0.77 -3.71 -10.09
N PRO A 71 0.06 -3.06 -10.95
CA PRO A 71 1.30 -3.67 -11.41
C PRO A 71 2.26 -3.97 -10.26
N LEU A 72 2.37 -3.09 -9.26
CA LEU A 72 3.23 -3.30 -8.09
C LEU A 72 2.78 -4.49 -7.22
N LEU A 73 1.46 -4.67 -7.07
CA LEU A 73 0.90 -5.80 -6.31
C LEU A 73 1.07 -7.13 -7.05
N GLN A 74 0.90 -7.13 -8.38
CA GLN A 74 1.14 -8.31 -9.21
C GLN A 74 2.62 -8.66 -9.31
N ALA A 75 3.46 -7.63 -9.28
CA ALA A 75 4.91 -7.73 -9.30
C ALA A 75 5.49 -8.30 -7.99
N GLY A 76 4.82 -8.03 -6.88
CA GLY A 76 5.42 -8.11 -5.56
C GLY A 76 6.20 -6.83 -5.26
N ILE A 77 5.88 -6.19 -4.13
CA ILE A 77 6.62 -5.01 -3.65
C ILE A 77 7.95 -5.52 -3.02
N ALA A 78 9.11 -4.96 -3.37
CA ALA A 78 10.35 -5.37 -2.69
C ALA A 78 10.41 -4.73 -1.29
N GLU A 79 11.02 -5.39 -0.30
CA GLU A 79 11.67 -4.61 0.77
C GLU A 79 12.86 -3.89 0.14
N ALA A 80 12.96 -2.57 0.28
CA ALA A 80 14.16 -1.85 -0.14
C ALA A 80 15.34 -2.38 0.67
N GLN A 81 16.22 -3.16 0.05
CA GLN A 81 17.54 -3.40 0.62
C GLN A 81 18.30 -2.09 0.49
N ASP A 82 18.60 -1.44 1.62
CA ASP A 82 19.37 -0.20 1.71
C ASP A 82 18.74 1.06 1.09
N GLY A 83 17.40 1.18 1.10
CA GLY A 83 16.70 2.43 0.73
C GLY A 83 16.62 2.72 -0.76
N GLU A 84 17.16 1.85 -1.62
CA GLU A 84 16.93 1.89 -3.06
C GLU A 84 15.83 0.91 -3.46
N PHE A 85 14.76 1.44 -4.07
CA PHE A 85 13.90 0.61 -4.89
C PHE A 85 14.56 0.52 -6.25
N PRO A 86 14.94 -0.67 -6.72
CA PRO A 86 15.33 -0.81 -8.11
C PRO A 86 14.10 -0.49 -8.95
N GLN A 87 14.16 0.61 -9.70
CA GLN A 87 13.24 0.82 -10.81
C GLN A 87 13.25 -0.47 -11.65
N ASP A 88 12.07 -1.06 -11.81
CA ASP A 88 11.77 -2.17 -12.70
C ASP A 88 12.21 -3.60 -12.31
N GLN A 89 12.58 -3.91 -11.05
CA GLN A 89 12.89 -5.30 -10.68
C GLN A 89 11.94 -5.94 -9.64
N LEU A 90 11.27 -7.00 -10.11
CA LEU A 90 10.34 -7.91 -9.43
C LEU A 90 11.08 -8.79 -8.40
N THR A 91 10.78 -8.67 -7.10
CA THR A 91 11.35 -9.60 -6.11
C THR A 91 10.38 -9.95 -4.97
N GLY A 92 10.31 -11.24 -4.63
CA GLY A 92 9.34 -11.84 -3.71
C GLY A 92 9.51 -11.47 -2.23
N TRP A 93 8.39 -11.12 -1.59
CA TRP A 93 8.27 -10.71 -0.20
C TRP A 93 8.63 -11.81 0.83
N PRO A 94 9.40 -11.50 1.89
CA PRO A 94 9.56 -12.35 3.06
C PRO A 94 8.55 -11.98 4.16
N GLY A 95 7.26 -12.23 3.97
CA GLY A 95 6.24 -11.94 4.98
C GLY A 95 4.87 -12.57 4.71
N CYS A 96 3.98 -12.58 5.72
CA CYS A 96 2.57 -12.95 5.52
C CYS A 96 1.87 -11.84 4.72
N ILE A 97 1.79 -12.05 3.41
CA ILE A 97 1.05 -11.21 2.47
C ILE A 97 -0.31 -11.84 2.20
N THR A 98 -1.36 -11.02 2.21
CA THR A 98 -2.65 -11.37 1.63
C THR A 98 -2.86 -10.45 0.44
N VAL A 99 -2.90 -11.00 -0.76
CA VAL A 99 -3.28 -10.28 -1.99
C VAL A 99 -4.56 -10.92 -2.51
N HIS A 100 -5.45 -10.09 -3.06
CA HIS A 100 -6.69 -10.50 -3.72
C HIS A 100 -6.63 -10.15 -5.22
N PRO A 101 -5.96 -10.97 -6.06
CA PRO A 101 -5.78 -10.68 -7.48
C PRO A 101 -7.09 -10.45 -8.24
N GLU A 102 -8.14 -11.19 -7.89
CA GLU A 102 -9.48 -11.07 -8.45
C GLU A 102 -10.10 -9.69 -8.18
N ARG A 103 -9.87 -9.13 -6.98
CA ARG A 103 -10.38 -7.81 -6.61
C ARG A 103 -9.57 -6.70 -7.28
N ILE A 104 -8.26 -6.89 -7.42
CA ILE A 104 -7.38 -5.97 -8.15
C ILE A 104 -7.80 -5.92 -9.63
N ALA A 105 -8.06 -7.07 -10.24
CA ALA A 105 -8.52 -7.15 -11.63
C ALA A 105 -9.91 -6.54 -11.86
N ALA A 106 -10.76 -6.52 -10.82
CA ALA A 106 -12.09 -5.92 -10.87
C ALA A 106 -12.10 -4.38 -10.67
N CYS A 107 -10.96 -3.79 -10.30
CA CYS A 107 -10.87 -2.34 -10.11
C CYS A 107 -11.03 -1.59 -11.44
N ALA A 108 -11.74 -0.45 -11.41
CA ALA A 108 -11.91 0.36 -12.61
C ALA A 108 -10.57 1.03 -13.00
N PRO A 109 -10.29 1.20 -14.31
CA PRO A 109 -9.16 2.02 -14.78
C PRO A 109 -9.23 3.44 -14.18
N GLY A 110 -8.09 3.98 -13.76
CA GLY A 110 -8.03 5.29 -13.09
C GLY A 110 -8.67 5.38 -11.70
N GLN A 111 -9.25 4.30 -11.15
CA GLN A 111 -9.80 4.32 -9.80
C GLN A 111 -8.72 4.71 -8.78
N LEU A 112 -9.09 5.57 -7.82
CA LEU A 112 -8.22 5.90 -6.70
C LEU A 112 -8.35 4.83 -5.62
N LEU A 113 -7.20 4.30 -5.22
CA LEU A 113 -7.06 3.36 -4.13
C LEU A 113 -6.51 4.08 -2.91
N THR A 114 -6.93 3.65 -1.73
CA THR A 114 -6.40 4.13 -0.46
C THR A 114 -5.33 3.17 0.02
N VAL A 115 -4.20 3.74 0.44
CA VAL A 115 -3.10 3.03 1.09
C VAL A 115 -2.98 3.56 2.51
N GLU A 116 -3.04 2.66 3.49
CA GLU A 116 -2.76 2.97 4.90
C GLU A 116 -1.48 2.27 5.34
N VAL A 117 -0.61 3.01 6.02
CA VAL A 117 0.61 2.47 6.62
C VAL A 117 0.56 2.74 8.13
N TRP A 118 0.53 1.67 8.90
CA TRP A 118 0.48 1.65 10.35
C TRP A 118 1.84 1.27 10.94
N ASP A 119 2.21 1.89 12.06
CA ASP A 119 3.34 1.44 12.86
C ASP A 119 2.95 0.24 13.74
N GLN A 120 3.87 -0.71 13.91
CA GLN A 120 3.74 -1.87 14.79
C GLN A 120 4.53 -1.73 16.10
N SER A 121 4.98 -0.51 16.43
CA SER A 121 5.63 -0.17 17.69
C SER A 121 4.79 -0.53 18.91
#